data_AF-A0A7C4IMI1-F1
#
_entry.id   AF-A0A7C4IMI1-F1
#
_cell.length_a   1.000
_cell.length_b   1.000
_cell.length_c   1.000
_cell.angle_alpha   90.00
_cell.angle_beta   90.00
_cell.angle_gamma   90.00
#
_symmetry.space_group_name_H-M   'P 1'
#
loop_
_entity.id
_entity.type
_entity.pdbx_description
1 polymer ?
#
loop_
_entity_poly.entity_id
_entity_poly.type
_entity_poly.pdbx_seq_one_letter_code
_entity_poly.pdbx_strand_id
1 'polypeptide(L)' 'MASSSHIKPGETGEITARIDTLGRTGSVAKGIQVFSNDPKRPVVYLSLRAVVQ' A
#
# COMPACT_ATOMS: atom_id res chain seq x y z
N MET A 1 3.55 -3.97 4.13
CA MET A 1 4.65 -3.52 5.00
C MET A 1 5.50 -2.53 4.22
N ALA A 2 5.85 -1.41 4.83
CA ALA A 2 6.87 -0.52 4.29
C ALA A 2 8.27 -1.08 4.59
N SER A 3 9.24 -0.84 3.71
CA SER A 3 10.63 -1.26 3.90
C SER A 3 11.34 -0.48 5.02
N SER A 4 10.88 0.74 5.30
CA SER A 4 11.31 1.59 6.41
C SER A 4 10.22 2.59 6.78
N SER A 5 10.19 3.06 8.03
CA SER A 5 9.38 4.20 8.48
C SER A 5 10.12 5.54 8.41
N HIS A 6 11.40 5.53 8.03
CA HIS A 6 12.25 6.70 7.86
C HIS A 6 13.02 6.60 6.54
N ILE A 7 12.91 7.63 5.70
CA ILE A 7 13.53 7.71 4.38
C ILE A 7 14.29 9.04 4.31
N LYS A 8 15.57 9.02 3.91
CA LYS A 8 16.36 10.26 3.81
C LYS A 8 15.95 11.07 2.58
N PRO A 9 16.25 12.38 2.53
CA PRO A 9 16.02 13.18 1.33
C PRO A 9 16.64 12.55 0.08
N GLY A 10 15.84 12.36 -0.96
CA GLY A 10 16.28 11.75 -2.23
C GLY A 10 16.31 10.22 -2.26
N GLU A 11 16.10 9.54 -1.14
CA GLU A 11 15.97 8.08 -1.11
C GLU A 11 14.56 7.62 -1.51
N THR A 12 14.47 6.37 -1.95
CA THR A 12 13.21 5.68 -2.23
C THR A 12 13.01 4.54 -1.24
N GLY A 13 11.75 4.27 -0.92
CA GLY A 13 11.33 3.12 -0.11
C GLY A 13 10.32 2.27 -0.87
N GLU A 14 10.06 1.06 -0.38
CA GLU A 14 9.12 0.11 -0.99
C GLU A 14 7.98 -0.21 -0.02
N ILE A 15 6.76 -0.37 -0.55
CA ILE A 15 5.60 -0.86 0.20
C ILE A 15 5.15 -2.18 -0.43
N THR A 16 5.41 -3.29 0.27
CA THR A 16 4.93 -4.61 -0.15
C THR A 16 3.53 -4.86 0.41
N ALA A 17 2.53 -5.00 -0.46
CA ALA A 17 1.17 -5.41 -0.10
C ALA A 17 0.95 -6.89 -0.44
N ARG A 18 0.34 -7.65 0.48
CA ARG A 18 -0.01 -9.06 0.27
C ARG A 18 -1.48 -9.25 0.59
N ILE A 19 -2.14 -10.06 -0.22
CA ILE A 19 -3.51 -10.50 0.02
C ILE A 19 -3.55 -12.02 0.01
N ASP A 20 -4.11 -12.59 1.06
CA ASP A 20 -4.45 -14.01 1.08
C ASP A 20 -5.76 -14.21 0.31
N THR A 21 -5.75 -15.05 -0.71
CA THR A 21 -6.93 -15.31 -1.55
C THR A 21 -7.59 -16.65 -1.22
N LEU A 22 -7.10 -17.39 -0.23
CA LEU A 22 -7.68 -18.67 0.16
C LEU A 22 -9.15 -18.49 0.59
N GLY A 23 -10.04 -19.27 -0.03
CA GLY A 23 -11.48 -19.20 0.22
C GLY A 23 -12.18 -17.93 -0.31
N ARG A 24 -11.51 -17.12 -1.14
CA ARG A 24 -12.10 -15.94 -1.80
C ARG A 24 -12.29 -16.21 -3.29
N THR A 25 -13.39 -15.76 -3.86
CA THR A 25 -13.66 -15.78 -5.31
C THR A 25 -14.26 -14.45 -5.75
N GLY A 26 -14.02 -14.06 -7.01
CA GLY A 26 -14.51 -12.80 -7.56
C GLY A 26 -13.60 -11.60 -7.30
N SER A 27 -14.16 -10.39 -7.41
CA SER A 27 -13.38 -9.15 -7.34
C SER A 27 -13.04 -8.76 -5.90
N VAL A 28 -11.77 -8.45 -5.67
CA VAL A 28 -11.27 -7.93 -4.40
C VAL A 28 -10.69 -6.53 -4.60
N ALA A 29 -11.11 -5.58 -3.77
CA ALA A 29 -10.54 -4.24 -3.70
C ALA A 29 -10.25 -3.87 -2.23
N LYS A 30 -9.04 -3.41 -1.96
CA LYS A 30 -8.61 -2.97 -0.62
C LYS A 30 -7.82 -1.66 -0.74
N GLY A 31 -8.15 -0.70 0.13
CA GLY A 31 -7.43 0.56 0.23
C GLY A 31 -6.23 0.44 1.17
N ILE A 32 -5.14 1.12 0.83
CA ILE A 32 -3.95 1.28 1.67
C ILE A 32 -3.76 2.78 1.88
N GLN A 33 -3.74 3.22 3.13
CA GLN A 33 -3.45 4.60 3.52
C GLN A 33 -2.00 4.70 3.95
N VAL A 34 -1.25 5.58 3.31
CA VAL A 34 0.14 5.88 3.63
C VAL A 34 0.20 7.24 4.29
N PHE A 35 0.57 7.28 5.56
CA PHE A 35 0.77 8.51 6.31
C PHE A 35 2.25 8.90 6.25
N SER A 36 2.54 10.16 5.97
CA SER A 36 3.91 10.68 5.89
C SER A 36 3.99 12.10 6.45
N ASN A 37 5.21 12.56 6.62
CA ASN A 37 5.53 13.94 6.98
C ASN A 37 5.63 14.88 5.76
N ASP A 38 5.10 14.50 4.59
CA ASP A 38 4.98 15.40 3.44
C ASP A 38 3.96 16.50 3.78
N PRO A 39 4.37 17.79 3.86
CA PRO A 39 3.47 18.87 4.26
C PRO A 39 2.40 19.18 3.21
N LYS A 40 2.59 18.76 1.96
CA LYS A 40 1.64 18.96 0.86
C LYS A 40 0.67 17.79 0.73
N ARG A 41 1.13 16.57 1.00
CA ARG A 41 0.37 15.32 0.85
C ARG A 41 0.64 14.38 2.03
N PRO A 42 0.14 14.70 3.23
CA PRO A 42 0.40 13.91 4.44
C PRO A 42 -0.25 12.52 4.41
N VAL A 43 -1.25 12.32 3.54
CA VAL A 43 -1.91 11.03 3.33
C VAL A 43 -1.98 10.73 1.84
N VAL A 44 -1.48 9.56 1.45
CA VAL A 44 -1.62 9.00 0.11
C VAL A 44 -2.49 7.75 0.16
N TYR A 45 -3.47 7.64 -0.74
CA TYR A 45 -4.35 6.49 -0.85
C TYR A 45 -3.92 5.63 -2.05
N LEU A 46 -3.61 4.36 -1.79
CA LEU A 46 -3.33 3.35 -2.82
C LEU A 46 -4.47 2.33 -2.83
N SER A 47 -4.71 1.70 -3.99
CA SER A 47 -5.75 0.69 -4.15
C SER A 47 -5.12 -0.61 -4.63
N LEU A 48 -5.27 -1.68 -3.84
CA LEU A 48 -4.98 -3.05 -4.25
C LEU A 48 -6.24 -3.66 -4.86
N ARG A 49 -6.15 -4.16 -6.09
CA ARG A 49 -7.26 -4.83 -6.79
C ARG A 49 -6.81 -6.17 -7.34
N ALA A 50 -7.66 -7.18 -7.20
CA ALA A 50 -7.43 -8.52 -7.73
C ALA A 50 -8.77 -9.13 -8.18
N VAL A 51 -8.70 -10.06 -9.13
CA VAL A 51 -9.81 -10.95 -9.47
C VAL A 51 -9.34 -12.35 -9.15
N VAL A 52 -10.01 -13.01 -8.21
CA VAL A 52 -9.68 -14.38 -7.79
C VAL A 52 -10.62 -15.35 -8.49
N GLN A 53 -10.02 -16.36 -9.14
CA GLN A 53 -10.73 -17.41 -9.88
C GLN A 53 -11.05 -18.59 -8.96
#